data_AF-A0A8J3PXT2-F1
#
_entry.id   AF-A0A8J3PXT2-F1
#
_cell.length_a   1.000
_cell.length_b   1.000
_cell.length_c   1.000
_cell.angle_alpha   90.00
_cell.angle_beta   90.00
_cell.angle_gamma   90.00
#
_symmetry.space_group_name_H-M   'P 1'
#
loop_
_entity.id
_entity.type
_entity.pdbx_description
1 polymer ?
#
loop_
_entity_poly.entity_id
_entity_poly.type
_entity_poly.pdbx_seq_one_letter_code
_entity_poly.pdbx_strand_id
1 'polypeptide(L)'
;MTSFQDALDAAVADPGSPAWDLIWQESCDQGTCDPASAVLLPWLARTCANFSPQDRERAVVLAGFIAVDADEKSRGLYADNIATLRALTLECLASGGSSDTMFVYLQQAVLGFDGDEVWGKELDRINDGEVDVQCPACAEDLLIDLQPVGSSIEAGLSSQLATRLHAEASRVGHESVVTALTYLFGRMNCPACGATFNVADEVTGSYPR
;
A
#
# COMPACT_ATOMS: atom_id res chain seq x y z
N MET A 1 -24.45 -7.08 20.37
CA MET A 1 -23.35 -6.27 19.82
C MET A 1 -22.09 -6.78 20.47
N THR A 2 -21.20 -7.40 19.69
CA THR A 2 -19.85 -7.76 20.15
C THR A 2 -19.12 -6.46 20.46
N SER A 3 -18.49 -6.33 21.63
CA SER A 3 -17.74 -5.12 21.93
C SER A 3 -16.44 -5.09 21.11
N PHE A 4 -15.86 -3.91 20.89
CA PHE A 4 -14.58 -3.80 20.21
C PHE A 4 -13.48 -4.61 20.94
N GLN A 5 -13.52 -4.67 22.27
CA GLN A 5 -12.60 -5.49 23.07
C GLN A 5 -12.76 -6.99 22.77
N ASP A 6 -13.99 -7.50 22.68
CA ASP A 6 -14.23 -8.91 22.34
C ASP A 6 -13.69 -9.25 20.95
N ALA A 7 -13.74 -8.29 20.02
CA ALA A 7 -13.18 -8.45 18.67
C ALA A 7 -11.66 -8.52 18.70
N LEU A 8 -10.99 -7.66 19.47
CA LEU A 8 -9.54 -7.74 19.68
C LEU A 8 -9.14 -9.09 20.27
N ASP A 9 -9.85 -9.57 21.30
CA ASP A 9 -9.54 -10.85 21.96
C ASP A 9 -9.71 -12.03 20.99
N ALA A 10 -10.77 -12.03 20.17
CA ALA A 10 -10.99 -13.04 19.15
C ALA A 10 -9.91 -13.00 18.05
N ALA A 11 -9.48 -11.81 17.63
CA ALA A 11 -8.46 -11.62 16.61
C ALA A 11 -7.06 -12.05 17.07
N VAL A 12 -6.73 -11.92 18.37
CA VAL A 12 -5.47 -12.45 18.93
C VAL A 12 -5.46 -13.98 18.95
N ALA A 13 -6.60 -14.60 19.22
CA ALA A 13 -6.71 -16.06 19.33
C ALA A 13 -6.68 -16.77 17.97
N ASP A 14 -7.19 -16.12 16.93
CA ASP A 14 -7.32 -16.71 15.59
C ASP A 14 -7.02 -15.67 14.48
N PRO A 15 -5.93 -15.83 13.71
CA PRO A 15 -5.61 -14.95 12.58
C PRO A 15 -6.68 -14.97 11.48
N GLY A 16 -7.46 -16.05 11.36
CA GLY A 16 -8.57 -16.18 10.41
C GLY A 16 -9.90 -15.65 10.92
N SER A 17 -9.94 -15.06 12.12
CA SER A 17 -11.17 -14.61 12.74
C SER A 17 -11.88 -13.51 11.93
N PRO A 18 -13.22 -13.56 11.78
CA PRO A 18 -13.98 -12.46 11.17
C PRO A 18 -13.93 -11.17 12.00
N ALA A 19 -13.42 -11.22 13.24
CA ALA A 19 -13.20 -10.03 14.06
C ALA A 19 -12.25 -9.02 13.40
N TRP A 20 -11.34 -9.47 12.53
CA TRP A 20 -10.49 -8.57 11.76
C TRP A 20 -11.28 -7.67 10.81
N ASP A 21 -12.45 -8.07 10.31
CA ASP A 21 -13.31 -7.22 9.47
C ASP A 21 -13.85 -6.04 10.29
N LEU A 22 -14.31 -6.31 11.51
CA LEU A 22 -14.79 -5.29 12.42
C LEU A 22 -13.66 -4.33 12.82
N ILE A 23 -12.49 -4.86 13.19
CA ILE A 23 -11.34 -4.02 13.56
C ILE A 23 -10.96 -3.11 12.39
N TRP A 24 -10.95 -3.63 11.17
CA TRP A 24 -10.67 -2.84 9.98
C TRP A 24 -11.70 -1.72 9.78
N GLN A 25 -13.00 -2.04 9.80
CA GLN A 25 -14.08 -1.08 9.60
C GLN A 25 -14.14 0.01 10.66
N GLU A 26 -13.82 -0.32 11.92
CA GLU A 26 -13.77 0.66 13.00
C GLU A 26 -12.49 1.54 12.94
N SER A 27 -11.43 1.05 12.29
CA SER A 27 -10.17 1.79 12.18
C SER A 27 -10.09 2.65 10.93
N CYS A 28 -10.69 2.19 9.82
CA CYS A 28 -10.51 2.76 8.50
C CYS A 28 -11.82 2.79 7.70
N ASP A 29 -12.03 3.92 7.00
CA ASP A 29 -13.16 4.17 6.10
C ASP A 29 -12.64 4.67 4.74
N GLN A 30 -13.19 4.09 3.67
CA GLN A 30 -12.91 4.46 2.27
C GLN A 30 -11.42 4.66 1.91
N GLY A 31 -10.55 3.77 2.40
CA GLY A 31 -9.12 3.80 2.09
C GLY A 31 -8.28 4.75 2.96
N THR A 32 -8.87 5.33 4.00
CA THR A 32 -8.18 6.15 5.00
C THR A 32 -8.48 5.66 6.41
N CYS A 33 -7.52 5.75 7.32
CA CYS A 33 -7.71 5.39 8.72
C CYS A 33 -7.90 6.62 9.60
N ASP A 34 -8.70 6.50 10.66
CA ASP A 34 -8.78 7.52 11.71
C ASP A 34 -7.41 7.62 12.40
N PRO A 35 -6.77 8.80 12.48
CA PRO A 35 -5.51 8.98 13.21
C PRO A 35 -5.56 8.48 14.66
N ALA A 36 -6.73 8.50 15.31
CA ALA A 36 -6.93 7.97 16.66
C ALA A 36 -6.67 6.44 16.74
N SER A 37 -6.82 5.72 15.63
CA SER A 37 -6.54 4.28 15.53
C SER A 37 -5.06 3.94 15.72
N ALA A 38 -4.15 4.92 15.70
CA ALA A 38 -2.73 4.71 16.02
C ALA A 38 -2.51 4.04 17.40
N VAL A 39 -3.46 4.18 18.32
CA VAL A 39 -3.46 3.49 19.63
C VAL A 39 -3.43 1.96 19.51
N LEU A 40 -3.81 1.39 18.34
CA LEU A 40 -3.78 -0.03 18.06
C LEU A 40 -2.38 -0.55 17.69
N LEU A 41 -1.44 0.30 17.28
CA LEU A 41 -0.11 -0.12 16.81
C LEU A 41 0.65 -0.99 17.85
N PRO A 42 0.64 -0.67 19.17
CA PRO A 42 1.27 -1.55 20.16
C PRO A 42 0.59 -2.91 20.30
N TRP A 43 -0.74 -2.98 20.15
CA TRP A 43 -1.47 -4.25 20.18
C TRP A 43 -1.16 -5.07 18.93
N LEU A 44 -1.23 -4.47 17.74
CA LEU A 44 -0.88 -5.12 16.46
C LEU A 44 0.56 -5.68 16.51
N ALA A 45 1.53 -4.91 17.00
CA ALA A 45 2.92 -5.37 17.10
C ALA A 45 3.07 -6.65 17.94
N ARG A 46 2.36 -6.74 19.07
CA ARG A 46 2.38 -7.94 19.93
C ARG A 46 1.63 -9.10 19.28
N THR A 47 0.47 -8.84 18.67
CA THR A 47 -0.36 -9.86 18.04
C THR A 47 0.35 -10.49 16.85
N CYS A 48 0.86 -9.68 15.92
CA CYS A 48 1.56 -10.14 14.73
C CYS A 48 2.80 -10.99 15.08
N ALA A 49 3.52 -10.65 16.16
CA ALA A 49 4.70 -11.41 16.59
C ALA A 49 4.38 -12.87 16.97
N ASN A 50 3.14 -13.20 17.31
CA ASN A 50 2.72 -14.56 17.70
C ASN A 50 2.20 -15.42 16.54
N PHE A 51 1.97 -14.85 15.38
CA PHE A 51 1.46 -15.55 14.19
C PHE A 51 2.60 -16.05 13.30
N SER A 52 2.34 -16.92 12.33
CA SER A 52 3.32 -17.17 11.27
C SER A 52 3.40 -15.96 10.31
N PRO A 53 4.41 -15.86 9.42
CA PRO A 53 4.42 -14.82 8.39
C PRO A 53 3.18 -14.83 7.49
N GLN A 54 2.65 -16.01 7.14
CA GLN A 54 1.45 -16.14 6.30
C GLN A 54 0.18 -15.73 7.06
N ASP A 55 0.09 -16.08 8.34
CA ASP A 55 -1.10 -15.80 9.16
C ASP A 55 -1.21 -14.32 9.58
N ARG A 56 -0.11 -13.56 9.55
CA ARG A 56 -0.08 -12.17 10.01
C ARG A 56 -0.28 -11.13 8.92
N GLU A 57 -0.33 -11.51 7.65
CA GLU A 57 -0.34 -10.59 6.49
C GLU A 57 -1.42 -9.50 6.65
N ARG A 58 -2.65 -9.93 6.92
CA ARG A 58 -3.79 -9.02 7.11
C ARG A 58 -3.56 -8.01 8.25
N ALA A 59 -3.00 -8.48 9.36
CA ALA A 59 -2.78 -7.68 10.55
C ALA A 59 -1.65 -6.64 10.35
N VAL A 60 -0.56 -7.03 9.67
CA VAL A 60 0.53 -6.08 9.36
C VAL A 60 0.13 -5.07 8.28
N VAL A 61 -0.72 -5.45 7.33
CA VAL A 61 -1.28 -4.51 6.34
C VAL A 61 -2.14 -3.46 7.03
N LEU A 62 -3.09 -3.86 7.88
CA LEU A 62 -3.90 -2.92 8.66
C LEU A 62 -3.00 -1.95 9.45
N ALA A 63 -1.95 -2.48 10.08
CA ALA A 63 -1.02 -1.65 10.84
C ALA A 63 -0.28 -0.63 9.96
N GLY A 64 0.07 -0.98 8.73
CA GLY A 64 0.70 -0.06 7.77
C GLY A 64 -0.24 1.07 7.35
N PHE A 65 -1.52 0.75 7.13
CA PHE A 65 -2.56 1.74 6.81
C PHE A 65 -2.81 2.67 8.01
N ILE A 66 -2.88 2.14 9.23
CA ILE A 66 -2.96 2.98 10.43
C ILE A 66 -1.72 3.88 10.56
N ALA A 67 -0.53 3.35 10.27
CA ALA A 67 0.71 4.11 10.39
C ALA A 67 0.84 5.24 9.35
N VAL A 68 0.25 5.09 8.16
CA VAL A 68 0.26 6.13 7.11
C VAL A 68 -0.60 7.33 7.49
N ASP A 69 -1.70 7.12 8.21
CA ASP A 69 -2.62 8.17 8.65
C ASP A 69 -2.38 8.65 10.10
N ALA A 70 -1.41 8.06 10.80
CA ALA A 70 -1.04 8.47 12.16
C ALA A 70 -0.39 9.86 12.16
N ASP A 71 -0.81 10.73 13.08
CA ASP A 71 -0.17 12.03 13.27
C ASP A 71 1.30 11.91 13.74
N GLU A 72 2.09 12.97 13.54
CA GLU A 72 3.52 12.99 13.90
C GLU A 72 3.76 12.63 15.37
N LYS A 73 2.86 13.07 16.26
CA LYS A 73 2.92 12.78 17.70
C LYS A 73 2.77 11.28 17.96
N SER A 74 1.80 10.63 17.33
CA SER A 74 1.50 9.20 17.48
C SER A 74 2.60 8.37 16.83
N ARG A 75 3.12 8.78 15.67
CA ARG A 75 4.29 8.14 15.04
C ARG A 75 5.51 8.19 15.95
N GLY A 76 5.78 9.32 16.59
CA GLY A 76 6.86 9.45 17.57
C GLY A 76 6.62 8.60 18.82
N LEU A 77 5.39 8.57 19.34
CA LEU A 77 5.01 7.79 20.52
C LEU A 77 5.12 6.28 20.28
N TYR A 78 4.81 5.80 19.09
CA TYR A 78 4.76 4.38 18.73
C TYR A 78 5.90 3.94 17.80
N ALA A 79 7.00 4.70 17.74
CA ALA A 79 8.11 4.46 16.81
C ALA A 79 8.68 3.04 16.90
N ASP A 80 8.88 2.51 18.11
CA ASP A 80 9.39 1.13 18.33
C ASP A 80 8.39 0.07 17.83
N ASN A 81 7.09 0.32 18.00
CA ASN A 81 6.03 -0.57 17.50
C ASN A 81 5.97 -0.54 15.96
N ILE A 82 6.08 0.65 15.36
CA ILE A 82 6.18 0.82 13.90
C ILE A 82 7.41 0.07 13.36
N ALA A 83 8.57 0.21 13.99
CA ALA A 83 9.78 -0.49 13.60
C ALA A 83 9.63 -2.02 13.68
N THR A 84 8.96 -2.51 14.74
CA THR A 84 8.64 -3.94 14.91
C THR A 84 7.73 -4.43 13.79
N LEU A 85 6.60 -3.77 13.57
CA LEU A 85 5.62 -4.12 12.54
C LEU A 85 6.23 -4.10 11.14
N ARG A 86 7.08 -3.11 10.85
CA ARG A 86 7.84 -3.04 9.61
C ARG A 86 8.74 -4.25 9.41
N ALA A 87 9.48 -4.68 10.44
CA ALA A 87 10.34 -5.86 10.35
C ALA A 87 9.51 -7.12 10.05
N LEU A 88 8.37 -7.30 10.74
CA LEU A 88 7.46 -8.42 10.49
C LEU A 88 6.85 -8.39 9.08
N THR A 89 6.59 -7.19 8.53
CA THR A 89 6.08 -7.02 7.16
C THR A 89 7.13 -7.39 6.12
N LEU A 90 8.40 -7.06 6.37
CA LEU A 90 9.50 -7.47 5.50
C LEU A 90 9.70 -8.99 5.48
N GLU A 91 9.42 -9.69 6.58
CA GLU A 91 9.39 -11.16 6.60
C GLU A 91 8.29 -11.73 5.70
N CYS A 92 7.09 -11.12 5.71
CA CYS A 92 5.99 -11.48 4.81
C CYS A 92 6.37 -11.24 3.34
N LEU A 93 6.95 -10.08 3.02
CA LEU A 93 7.42 -9.75 1.66
C LEU A 93 8.50 -10.74 1.18
N ALA A 94 9.45 -11.09 2.04
CA ALA A 94 10.49 -12.06 1.71
C ALA A 94 9.91 -13.47 1.44
N SER A 95 8.72 -13.76 1.96
CA SER A 95 7.99 -15.02 1.74
C SER A 95 7.10 -14.99 0.48
N GLY A 96 6.98 -13.83 -0.19
CA GLY A 96 6.15 -13.64 -1.38
C GLY A 96 4.67 -13.31 -1.11
N GLY A 97 4.26 -13.16 0.15
CA GLY A 97 2.84 -13.00 0.46
C GLY A 97 1.95 -14.16 -0.03
N SER A 98 0.64 -14.08 0.22
CA SER A 98 -0.32 -15.09 -0.22
C SER A 98 -0.83 -14.93 -1.66
N SER A 99 -0.68 -13.74 -2.25
CA SER A 99 -1.16 -13.40 -3.61
C SER A 99 -0.50 -12.12 -4.12
N ASP A 100 -0.59 -11.85 -5.42
CA ASP A 100 -0.14 -10.58 -6.03
C ASP A 100 -0.77 -9.37 -5.32
N THR A 101 -2.08 -9.41 -5.08
CA THR A 101 -2.82 -8.35 -4.39
C THR A 101 -2.28 -8.11 -2.98
N MET A 102 -2.11 -9.18 -2.21
CA MET A 102 -1.56 -9.08 -0.87
C MET A 102 -0.11 -8.60 -0.87
N PHE A 103 0.68 -9.00 -1.86
CA PHE A 103 2.06 -8.55 -2.01
C PHE A 103 2.14 -7.03 -2.19
N VAL A 104 1.28 -6.45 -3.03
CA VAL A 104 1.17 -4.98 -3.19
C VAL A 104 0.78 -4.31 -1.87
N TYR A 105 -0.20 -4.84 -1.15
CA TYR A 105 -0.58 -4.31 0.17
C TYR A 105 0.56 -4.38 1.18
N LEU A 106 1.38 -5.43 1.16
CA LEU A 106 2.55 -5.54 2.03
C LEU A 106 3.63 -4.50 1.68
N GLN A 107 3.87 -4.24 0.38
CA GLN A 107 4.77 -3.16 -0.06
C GLN A 107 4.26 -1.80 0.40
N GLN A 108 2.95 -1.56 0.25
CA GLN A 108 2.28 -0.35 0.70
C GLN A 108 2.36 -0.17 2.22
N ALA A 109 2.20 -1.26 2.99
CA ALA A 109 2.35 -1.22 4.44
C ALA A 109 3.77 -0.81 4.86
N VAL A 110 4.82 -1.33 4.19
CA VAL A 110 6.21 -0.90 4.45
C VAL A 110 6.38 0.60 4.20
N LEU A 111 5.77 1.14 3.15
CA LEU A 111 5.78 2.57 2.85
C LEU A 111 5.08 3.39 3.95
N GLY A 112 3.92 2.94 4.43
CA GLY A 112 3.23 3.56 5.56
C GLY A 112 4.08 3.58 6.85
N PHE A 113 4.80 2.49 7.14
CA PHE A 113 5.76 2.47 8.25
C PHE A 113 6.95 3.40 8.03
N ASP A 114 7.47 3.49 6.80
CA ASP A 114 8.54 4.42 6.40
C ASP A 114 8.10 5.89 6.46
N GLY A 115 6.79 6.16 6.52
CA GLY A 115 6.21 7.50 6.55
C GLY A 115 6.02 8.12 5.16
N ASP A 116 5.98 7.30 4.12
CA ASP A 116 5.62 7.73 2.77
C ASP A 116 4.09 7.84 2.68
N GLU A 117 3.58 9.05 2.90
CA GLU A 117 2.15 9.33 2.92
C GLU A 117 1.48 9.25 1.55
N VAL A 118 2.29 9.29 0.48
CA VAL A 118 1.80 9.31 -0.90
C VAL A 118 1.70 7.88 -1.42
N TRP A 119 2.82 7.18 -1.51
CA TRP A 119 2.84 5.80 -2.02
C TRP A 119 2.36 4.79 -0.99
N GLY A 120 2.34 5.14 0.31
CA GLY A 120 1.61 4.38 1.31
C GLY A 120 0.09 4.37 1.11
N LYS A 121 -0.44 5.18 0.19
CA LYS A 121 -1.87 5.24 -0.19
C LYS A 121 -2.10 4.88 -1.65
N GLU A 122 -1.30 5.45 -2.56
CA GLU A 122 -1.53 5.33 -4.01
C GLU A 122 -0.92 4.06 -4.64
N LEU A 123 -0.17 3.22 -3.92
CA LEU A 123 0.37 1.99 -4.51
C LEU A 123 -0.74 0.98 -4.87
N ASP A 124 -1.89 1.05 -4.19
CA ASP A 124 -3.05 0.17 -4.42
C ASP A 124 -3.63 0.28 -5.84
N ARG A 125 -3.31 1.35 -6.58
CA ARG A 125 -3.66 1.49 -8.01
C ARG A 125 -3.15 0.31 -8.85
N ILE A 126 -2.08 -0.36 -8.42
CA ILE A 126 -1.62 -1.60 -9.06
C ILE A 126 -2.67 -2.71 -8.96
N ASN A 127 -3.37 -2.82 -7.82
CA ASN A 127 -4.43 -3.80 -7.61
C ASN A 127 -5.69 -3.46 -8.39
N ASP A 128 -6.00 -2.17 -8.55
CA ASP A 128 -7.07 -1.71 -9.43
C ASP A 128 -6.77 -2.06 -10.90
N GLY A 129 -5.48 -2.06 -11.27
CA GLY A 129 -5.02 -2.35 -12.63
C GLY A 129 -5.17 -1.16 -13.58
N GLU A 130 -5.73 -0.06 -13.10
CA GLU A 130 -5.89 1.18 -13.84
C GLU A 130 -5.64 2.40 -12.94
N VAL A 131 -5.29 3.53 -13.56
CA VAL A 131 -5.07 4.78 -12.83
C VAL A 131 -5.60 5.98 -13.61
N ASP A 132 -6.27 6.86 -12.88
CA ASP A 132 -6.66 8.17 -13.39
C ASP A 132 -5.51 9.16 -13.24
N VAL A 133 -5.13 9.82 -14.34
CA VAL A 133 -4.20 10.95 -14.32
C VAL A 133 -4.74 12.09 -15.16
N GLN A 134 -4.27 13.29 -14.89
CA GLN A 134 -4.56 14.46 -15.71
C GLN A 134 -3.31 14.86 -16.48
N CYS A 135 -3.44 15.18 -17.77
CA CYS A 135 -2.31 15.66 -18.54
C CYS A 135 -1.87 17.05 -18.03
N PRO A 136 -0.59 17.23 -17.63
CA PRO A 136 -0.13 18.50 -17.06
C PRO A 136 -0.08 19.66 -18.08
N ALA A 137 -0.17 19.35 -19.38
CA ALA A 137 -0.10 20.36 -20.44
C ALA A 137 -1.47 20.86 -20.92
N CYS A 138 -2.46 19.98 -21.02
CA CYS A 138 -3.78 20.33 -21.56
C CYS A 138 -4.95 20.02 -20.63
N ALA A 139 -4.69 19.51 -19.42
CA ALA A 139 -5.69 19.12 -18.42
C ALA A 139 -6.70 18.08 -18.89
N GLU A 140 -6.35 17.26 -19.89
CA GLU A 140 -7.19 16.12 -20.30
C GLU A 140 -7.12 15.04 -19.22
N ASP A 141 -8.28 14.56 -18.76
CA ASP A 141 -8.36 13.43 -17.84
C ASP A 141 -8.20 12.12 -18.62
N LEU A 142 -7.31 11.24 -18.14
CA LEU A 142 -6.90 10.02 -18.81
C LEU A 142 -6.99 8.85 -17.83
N LEU A 143 -7.80 7.86 -18.17
CA LEU A 143 -7.80 6.56 -17.51
C LEU A 143 -6.80 5.64 -18.20
N ILE A 144 -5.85 5.09 -17.45
CA ILE A 144 -4.74 4.33 -18.01
C ILE A 144 -4.70 2.93 -17.43
N ASP A 145 -4.67 1.94 -18.33
CA ASP A 145 -4.45 0.54 -17.99
C ASP A 145 -2.96 0.28 -17.68
N LEU A 146 -2.68 -0.35 -16.54
CA LEU A 146 -1.35 -0.72 -16.07
C LEU A 146 -0.86 -2.07 -16.63
N GLN A 147 -1.54 -2.61 -17.65
CA GLN A 147 -1.16 -3.81 -18.38
C GLN A 147 -0.59 -3.48 -19.77
N PRO A 148 0.22 -4.38 -20.36
CA PRO A 148 0.85 -4.11 -21.66
C PRO A 148 -0.11 -3.99 -22.85
N VAL A 149 -1.29 -4.59 -22.76
CA VAL A 149 -2.18 -4.73 -23.92
C VAL A 149 -2.92 -3.42 -24.15
N GLY A 150 -2.63 -2.74 -25.26
CA GLY A 150 -3.30 -1.50 -25.64
C GLY A 150 -2.83 -0.26 -24.89
N SER A 151 -1.80 -0.39 -24.04
CA SER A 151 -1.26 0.74 -23.30
C SER A 151 -0.44 1.69 -24.19
N SER A 152 -0.60 2.98 -23.95
CA SER A 152 0.18 4.06 -24.57
C SER A 152 1.41 4.44 -23.72
N ILE A 153 1.69 3.68 -22.66
CA ILE A 153 2.82 3.89 -21.76
C ILE A 153 4.07 3.20 -22.31
N GLU A 154 5.15 3.96 -22.36
CA GLU A 154 6.51 3.43 -22.38
C GLU A 154 6.89 2.95 -20.98
N ALA A 155 7.01 1.63 -20.82
CA ALA A 155 7.38 1.01 -19.55
C ALA A 155 8.74 1.51 -19.03
N GLY A 156 8.82 1.81 -17.74
CA GLY A 156 10.03 2.32 -17.11
C GLY A 156 9.92 2.40 -15.59
N LEU A 157 11.05 2.70 -14.95
CA LEU A 157 11.14 2.87 -13.49
C LEU A 157 11.71 4.27 -13.21
N SER A 158 10.83 5.27 -13.16
CA SER A 158 11.21 6.69 -13.07
C SER A 158 11.89 7.10 -11.75
N SER A 159 11.89 6.24 -10.72
CA SER A 159 12.42 6.57 -9.38
C SER A 159 13.19 5.41 -8.71
N GLN A 160 13.94 5.73 -7.65
CA GLN A 160 14.59 4.72 -6.80
C GLN A 160 13.55 3.86 -6.07
N LEU A 161 12.42 4.45 -5.68
CA LEU A 161 11.31 3.72 -5.10
C LEU A 161 10.78 2.67 -6.08
N ALA A 162 10.51 3.06 -7.33
CA ALA A 162 10.07 2.15 -8.38
C ALA A 162 11.05 1.00 -8.58
N THR A 163 12.35 1.30 -8.60
CA THR A 163 13.41 0.29 -8.71
C THR A 163 13.40 -0.69 -7.53
N ARG A 164 13.22 -0.19 -6.30
CA ARG A 164 13.13 -1.02 -5.09
C ARG A 164 11.92 -1.95 -5.14
N LEU A 165 10.73 -1.39 -5.37
CA LEU A 165 9.46 -2.14 -5.40
C LEU A 165 9.49 -3.22 -6.50
N HIS A 166 10.00 -2.87 -7.68
CA HIS A 166 10.15 -3.82 -8.78
C HIS A 166 11.13 -4.94 -8.40
N ALA A 167 12.29 -4.62 -7.81
CA ALA A 167 13.28 -5.61 -7.41
C ALA A 167 12.81 -6.52 -6.25
N GLU A 168 11.88 -6.05 -5.42
CA GLU A 168 11.20 -6.89 -4.42
C GLU A 168 10.25 -7.88 -5.11
N ALA A 169 9.35 -7.39 -5.96
CA ALA A 169 8.39 -8.21 -6.70
C ALA A 169 9.07 -9.27 -7.59
N SER A 170 10.12 -8.87 -8.33
CA SER A 170 10.87 -9.80 -9.21
C SER A 170 11.55 -10.92 -8.43
N ARG A 171 12.00 -10.67 -7.19
CA ARG A 171 12.75 -11.65 -6.40
C ARG A 171 11.91 -12.84 -5.97
N VAL A 172 10.62 -12.61 -5.77
CA VAL A 172 9.65 -13.62 -5.30
C VAL A 172 8.71 -14.10 -6.42
N GLY A 173 8.80 -13.52 -7.62
CA GLY A 173 8.14 -14.03 -8.83
C GLY A 173 6.75 -13.44 -9.14
N HIS A 174 6.41 -12.25 -8.63
CA HIS A 174 5.15 -11.58 -8.97
C HIS A 174 5.23 -10.84 -10.32
N GLU A 175 5.25 -11.58 -11.42
CA GLU A 175 5.43 -11.03 -12.78
C GLU A 175 4.36 -9.98 -13.17
N SER A 176 3.13 -10.14 -12.70
CA SER A 176 2.04 -9.17 -12.89
C SER A 176 2.36 -7.84 -12.21
N VAL A 177 2.78 -7.86 -10.95
CA VAL A 177 3.17 -6.69 -10.15
C VAL A 177 4.43 -6.04 -10.73
N VAL A 178 5.42 -6.84 -11.12
CA VAL A 178 6.63 -6.39 -11.82
C VAL A 178 6.24 -5.59 -13.06
N THR A 179 5.34 -6.14 -13.88
CA THR A 179 4.84 -5.48 -15.08
C THR A 179 4.14 -4.17 -14.70
N ALA A 180 3.11 -4.22 -13.87
CA ALA A 180 2.31 -3.05 -13.49
C ALA A 180 3.15 -1.90 -12.92
N LEU A 181 4.19 -2.20 -12.12
CA LEU A 181 5.14 -1.21 -11.63
C LEU A 181 5.85 -0.44 -12.76
N THR A 182 6.22 -1.13 -13.84
CA THR A 182 6.85 -0.44 -14.99
C THR A 182 5.89 0.46 -15.76
N TYR A 183 4.58 0.23 -15.66
CA TYR A 183 3.57 1.08 -16.29
C TYR A 183 3.23 2.26 -15.38
N LEU A 184 3.04 2.03 -14.09
CA LEU A 184 2.76 3.08 -13.10
C LEU A 184 3.92 4.08 -13.00
N PHE A 185 5.16 3.61 -13.06
CA PHE A 185 6.37 4.44 -13.05
C PHE A 185 6.94 4.68 -14.46
N GLY A 186 6.14 4.40 -15.49
CA GLY A 186 6.46 4.62 -16.89
C GLY A 186 6.17 6.04 -17.38
N ARG A 187 6.33 6.24 -18.68
CA ARG A 187 6.05 7.51 -19.36
C ARG A 187 4.96 7.37 -20.38
N MET A 188 4.12 8.37 -20.53
CA MET A 188 3.07 8.37 -21.53
C MET A 188 3.13 9.63 -22.40
N ASN A 189 2.60 9.50 -23.61
CA ASN A 189 2.31 10.64 -24.48
C ASN A 189 0.81 10.91 -24.44
N CYS A 190 0.42 12.13 -24.06
CA CYS A 190 -0.98 12.53 -24.07
C CYS A 190 -1.57 12.36 -25.48
N PRO A 191 -2.67 11.62 -25.66
CA PRO A 191 -3.28 11.45 -26.98
C PRO A 191 -3.91 12.74 -27.53
N ALA A 192 -4.25 13.70 -26.65
CA ALA A 192 -4.87 14.97 -27.04
C ALA A 192 -3.85 16.02 -27.49
N CYS A 193 -2.76 16.23 -26.74
CA CYS A 193 -1.78 17.30 -27.02
C CYS A 193 -0.38 16.82 -27.38
N GLY A 194 -0.09 15.52 -27.26
CA GLY A 194 1.22 14.94 -27.54
C GLY A 194 2.30 15.18 -26.48
N ALA A 195 1.98 15.87 -25.37
CA ALA A 195 2.94 16.08 -24.29
C ALA A 195 3.34 14.75 -23.63
N THR A 196 4.64 14.59 -23.36
CA THR A 196 5.19 13.44 -22.63
C THR A 196 5.30 13.76 -21.14
N PHE A 197 4.86 12.84 -20.28
CA PHE A 197 4.98 12.97 -18.82
C PHE A 197 5.12 11.60 -18.14
N ASN A 198 5.61 11.58 -16.90
CA ASN A 198 5.65 10.35 -16.09
C ASN A 198 4.28 10.13 -15.44
N VAL A 199 3.75 8.92 -15.50
CA VAL A 199 2.43 8.59 -14.93
C VAL A 199 2.42 8.86 -13.41
N ALA A 200 3.41 8.31 -12.70
CA ALA A 200 3.61 8.49 -11.25
C ALA A 200 3.61 9.95 -10.76
N ASP A 201 4.12 10.91 -11.54
CA ASP A 201 4.17 12.31 -11.13
C ASP A 201 2.75 12.91 -11.07
N GLU A 202 1.86 12.46 -11.96
CA GLU A 202 0.47 12.93 -12.02
C GLU A 202 -0.45 12.19 -11.06
N VAL A 203 -0.18 10.90 -10.78
CA VAL A 203 -0.89 10.13 -9.73
C VAL A 203 -0.73 10.80 -8.37
N THR A 204 0.49 11.24 -8.07
CA THR A 204 0.84 11.83 -6.78
C THR A 204 0.43 13.30 -6.64
N GLY A 205 -0.22 13.87 -7.67
CA GLY A 205 -0.77 15.22 -7.63
C GLY A 205 0.32 16.29 -7.60
N SER A 206 1.31 16.22 -8.49
CA SER A 206 2.34 17.25 -8.65
C SER A 206 1.82 18.61 -9.17
N TYR A 207 0.57 19.01 -8.92
CA TYR A 207 0.09 20.39 -9.10
C TYR A 207 -1.00 20.75 -8.07
N PRO A 208 -1.00 21.97 -7.50
CA PRO A 208 -2.03 22.41 -6.57
C PRO A 208 -3.37 22.55 -7.32
N ARG A 209 -4.42 21.94 -6.78
CA ARG A 209 -5.81 22.21 -7.17
C ARG A 209 -6.20 23.64 -6.87
#